data_AF-A0A7V9G3Y5-F1
#
_entry.id   AF-A0A7V9G3Y5-F1
#
_cell.length_a   1.000
_cell.length_b   1.000
_cell.length_c   1.000
_cell.angle_alpha   90.00
_cell.angle_beta   90.00
_cell.angle_gamma   90.00
#
_symmetry.space_group_name_H-M   'P 1'
#
loop_
_entity.id
_entity.type
_entity.pdbx_description
1 polymer ?
#
loop_
_entity_poly.entity_id
_entity_poly.type
_entity_poly.pdbx_seq_one_letter_code
_entity_poly.pdbx_strand_id
1 'polypeptide(L)'
;MTEPAPPANPDAAAAREARISELSVGFALGELGDVELRELYDYLREPGDAGAAAARLAWQQLGVVTDLRSGLGALFQDEIRHRISGLGKSDRFTSSMRVRLGMEPPGLQPVAAAPSRRQLSLWPFLLLAVLIFLGALAVAAIGRGPGGDTVCEVSDVQGEATLGGEVLVAGARIDRRQVVVPTGSQLSLRWMDGSRAVIAGPANAVAQTAGLSLTNGAAWASARAGFVCGLPDDTIRADPGCVFAFAVEDNRSRVGVARGHATLTAMGLEAGRASSGGTGFAWTHVSGAVADDVTSDLTPEWRYCGTIVWKDAADRVELSVRDPQAERLRLRFAPGRLIVDKPGETSREIPLAGPPMIASPLNVSVHRGRLSLERSGAKLVEEQVPGSSGIAVVVGATSVKDVLFHTGPAPAPPLAVAGWPDF
;
A
#
# COMPACT_ATOMS: atom_id res chain seq x y z
N MET A 1 -9.61 31.23 -46.28
CA MET A 1 -10.06 32.10 -45.19
C MET A 1 -11.16 31.35 -44.48
N THR A 2 -10.82 30.68 -43.38
CA THR A 2 -11.78 29.88 -42.60
C THR A 2 -12.43 30.82 -41.61
N GLU A 3 -13.74 30.98 -41.74
CA GLU A 3 -14.58 31.78 -40.86
C GLU A 3 -14.40 31.28 -39.40
N PRO A 4 -14.04 32.15 -38.44
CA PRO A 4 -13.84 31.72 -37.07
C PRO A 4 -15.16 31.19 -36.50
N ALA A 5 -15.13 29.95 -36.01
CA ALA A 5 -16.28 29.30 -35.42
C ALA A 5 -16.86 30.17 -34.28
N PRO A 6 -18.19 30.29 -34.17
CA PRO A 6 -18.82 31.07 -33.12
C PRO A 6 -18.40 30.54 -31.73
N PRO A 7 -18.22 31.43 -30.73
CA PRO A 7 -17.77 31.03 -29.41
C PRO A 7 -18.76 30.03 -28.79
N ALA A 8 -18.22 28.91 -28.29
CA ALA A 8 -19.00 27.89 -27.61
C ALA A 8 -19.75 28.50 -26.41
N ASN A 9 -21.02 28.12 -26.25
CA ASN A 9 -21.82 28.54 -25.12
C ASN A 9 -21.18 28.01 -23.82
N PRO A 10 -20.68 28.87 -22.92
CA PRO A 10 -19.96 28.45 -21.72
C PRO A 10 -20.82 27.57 -20.79
N ASP A 11 -22.13 27.78 -20.79
CA ASP A 11 -23.05 27.00 -19.95
C ASP A 11 -23.16 25.54 -20.42
N ALA A 12 -23.03 25.29 -21.72
CA ALA A 12 -23.06 23.95 -22.29
C ALA A 12 -21.78 23.15 -21.98
N ALA A 13 -20.62 23.83 -21.95
CA ALA A 13 -19.35 23.20 -21.59
C ALA A 13 -19.34 22.79 -20.11
N ALA A 14 -19.79 23.67 -19.22
CA ALA A 14 -19.89 23.37 -17.79
C ALA A 14 -20.87 22.22 -17.51
N ALA A 15 -22.03 22.20 -18.18
CA ALA A 15 -22.99 21.09 -18.05
C ALA A 15 -22.41 19.75 -18.53
N ARG A 16 -21.65 19.76 -19.65
CA ARG A 16 -20.96 18.57 -20.17
C ARG A 16 -19.90 18.06 -19.18
N GLU A 17 -19.09 18.94 -18.62
CA GLU A 17 -18.08 18.55 -17.61
C GLU A 17 -18.73 17.97 -16.35
N ALA A 18 -19.82 18.58 -15.86
CA ALA A 18 -20.58 18.07 -14.73
C ALA A 18 -21.12 16.65 -15.01
N ARG A 19 -21.65 16.41 -16.22
CA ARG A 19 -22.16 15.10 -16.62
C ARG A 19 -21.07 14.04 -16.73
N ILE A 20 -19.92 14.38 -17.32
CA ILE A 20 -18.76 13.47 -17.40
C ILE A 20 -18.26 13.12 -15.99
N SER A 21 -18.23 14.09 -15.08
CA SER A 21 -17.84 13.89 -13.69
C SER A 21 -18.79 12.91 -12.98
N GLU A 22 -20.11 13.15 -13.09
CA GLU A 22 -21.16 12.29 -12.54
C GLU A 22 -21.04 10.84 -13.06
N LEU A 23 -20.93 10.67 -14.37
CA LEU A 23 -20.77 9.35 -15.00
C LEU A 23 -19.48 8.67 -14.55
N SER A 24 -18.37 9.40 -14.43
CA SER A 24 -17.09 8.84 -13.98
C SER A 24 -17.14 8.36 -12.53
N VAL A 25 -17.83 9.09 -11.65
CA VAL A 25 -18.07 8.68 -10.26
C VAL A 25 -18.98 7.45 -10.21
N GLY A 26 -20.10 7.46 -10.94
CA GLY A 26 -20.99 6.30 -11.02
C GLY A 26 -20.29 5.05 -11.57
N PHE A 27 -19.36 5.21 -12.52
CA PHE A 27 -18.54 4.14 -13.05
C PHE A 27 -17.61 3.57 -11.97
N ALA A 28 -16.94 4.44 -11.22
CA ALA A 28 -16.05 4.06 -10.12
C ALA A 28 -16.76 3.26 -9.01
N LEU A 29 -18.04 3.60 -8.76
CA LEU A 29 -18.87 2.96 -7.74
C LEU A 29 -19.58 1.68 -8.23
N GLY A 30 -19.55 1.40 -9.53
CA GLY A 30 -20.28 0.27 -10.13
C GLY A 30 -21.80 0.46 -10.10
N GLU A 31 -22.24 1.71 -10.21
CA GLU A 31 -23.66 2.12 -10.15
C GLU A 31 -24.26 2.42 -11.52
N LEU A 32 -23.44 2.63 -12.56
CA LEU A 32 -23.95 2.92 -13.90
C LEU A 32 -24.69 1.74 -14.52
N GLY A 33 -25.83 2.03 -15.15
CA GLY A 33 -26.49 1.12 -16.09
C GLY A 33 -25.83 1.13 -17.48
N ASP A 34 -26.25 0.20 -18.35
CA ASP A 34 -25.70 0.05 -19.71
C ASP A 34 -25.82 1.31 -20.57
N VAL A 35 -26.86 2.12 -20.35
CA VAL A 35 -27.11 3.37 -21.08
C VAL A 35 -26.07 4.44 -20.70
N GLU A 36 -25.84 4.60 -19.40
CA GLU A 36 -24.91 5.60 -18.86
C GLU A 36 -23.44 5.21 -19.13
N LEU A 37 -23.14 3.91 -19.11
CA LEU A 37 -21.84 3.38 -19.55
C LEU A 37 -21.55 3.72 -21.01
N ARG A 38 -22.57 3.57 -21.88
CA ARG A 38 -22.44 3.93 -23.30
C ARG A 38 -22.29 5.44 -23.47
N GLU A 39 -23.03 6.25 -22.72
CA GLU A 39 -22.91 7.71 -22.70
C GLU A 39 -21.50 8.16 -22.29
N LEU A 40 -20.93 7.59 -21.23
CA LEU A 40 -19.55 7.86 -20.81
C LEU A 40 -18.54 7.46 -21.91
N TYR A 41 -18.74 6.28 -22.51
CA TYR A 41 -17.89 5.80 -23.60
C TYR A 41 -17.94 6.72 -24.82
N ASP A 42 -19.11 7.24 -25.16
CA ASP A 42 -19.30 8.17 -26.28
C ASP A 42 -18.52 9.47 -26.03
N TYR A 43 -18.58 10.04 -24.81
CA TYR A 43 -17.77 11.21 -24.44
C TYR A 43 -16.26 10.96 -24.55
N LEU A 44 -15.79 9.78 -24.13
CA LEU A 44 -14.38 9.43 -24.19
C LEU A 44 -13.88 9.20 -25.63
N ARG A 45 -14.78 8.83 -26.54
CA ARG A 45 -14.46 8.53 -27.93
C ARG A 45 -14.59 9.73 -28.87
N GLU A 46 -15.07 10.88 -28.37
CA GLU A 46 -15.14 12.10 -29.16
C GLU A 46 -13.76 12.47 -29.76
N PRO A 47 -13.71 12.82 -31.05
CA PRO A 47 -12.43 13.12 -31.70
C PRO A 47 -11.80 14.42 -31.19
N GLY A 48 -10.48 14.45 -31.16
CA GLY A 48 -9.69 15.65 -30.87
C GLY A 48 -9.67 16.03 -29.39
N ASP A 49 -9.63 17.34 -29.13
CA ASP A 49 -9.40 17.89 -27.78
C ASP A 49 -10.57 17.63 -26.82
N ALA A 50 -11.79 17.47 -27.34
CA ALA A 50 -12.99 17.25 -26.53
C ALA A 50 -13.01 15.87 -25.84
N GLY A 51 -12.61 14.81 -26.55
CA GLY A 51 -12.46 13.48 -25.97
C GLY A 51 -11.24 13.39 -25.05
N ALA A 52 -10.13 14.03 -25.41
CA ALA A 52 -8.96 14.10 -24.55
C ALA A 52 -9.24 14.85 -23.23
N ALA A 53 -10.03 15.93 -23.27
CA ALA A 53 -10.48 16.64 -22.08
C ALA A 53 -11.44 15.80 -21.22
N ALA A 54 -12.39 15.10 -21.85
CA ALA A 54 -13.28 14.16 -21.16
C ALA A 54 -12.49 13.05 -20.45
N ALA A 55 -11.50 12.46 -21.13
CA ALA A 55 -10.64 11.43 -20.55
C ALA A 55 -9.82 11.93 -19.36
N ARG A 56 -9.24 13.13 -19.45
CA ARG A 56 -8.51 13.75 -18.32
C ARG A 56 -9.41 13.97 -17.12
N LEU A 57 -10.62 14.51 -17.34
CA LEU A 57 -11.58 14.76 -16.27
C LEU A 57 -12.04 13.43 -15.62
N ALA A 58 -12.36 12.42 -16.44
CA ALA A 58 -12.74 11.10 -15.95
C ALA A 58 -11.62 10.44 -15.13
N TRP A 59 -10.37 10.51 -15.60
CA TRP A 59 -9.21 10.00 -14.86
C TRP A 59 -8.99 10.73 -13.54
N GLN A 60 -9.15 12.05 -13.53
CA GLN A 60 -9.05 12.84 -12.31
C GLN A 60 -10.11 12.42 -11.28
N GLN A 61 -11.37 12.23 -11.70
CA GLN A 61 -12.45 11.79 -10.81
C GLN A 61 -12.22 10.36 -10.30
N LEU A 62 -11.76 9.45 -11.17
CA LEU A 62 -11.42 8.09 -10.78
C LEU A 62 -10.26 8.06 -9.76
N GLY A 63 -9.26 8.93 -9.93
CA GLY A 63 -8.20 9.15 -8.95
C GLY A 63 -8.76 9.59 -7.60
N VAL A 64 -9.59 10.64 -7.59
CA VAL A 64 -10.23 11.15 -6.35
C VAL A 64 -11.07 10.08 -5.66
N VAL A 65 -11.88 9.30 -6.39
CA VAL A 65 -12.68 8.22 -5.79
C VAL A 65 -11.78 7.10 -5.25
N THR A 66 -10.68 6.79 -5.93
CA THR A 66 -9.70 5.78 -5.47
C THR A 66 -8.99 6.25 -4.20
N ASP A 67 -8.60 7.52 -4.14
CA ASP A 67 -7.96 8.14 -2.96
C ASP A 67 -8.92 8.26 -1.79
N LEU A 68 -10.19 8.61 -2.04
CA LEU A 68 -11.22 8.60 -1.01
C LEU A 68 -11.47 7.17 -0.50
N ARG A 69 -11.50 6.18 -1.39
CA ARG A 69 -11.71 4.77 -1.02
C ARG A 69 -10.52 4.20 -0.25
N SER A 70 -9.30 4.60 -0.59
CA SER A 70 -8.10 4.20 0.15
C SER A 70 -8.02 4.89 1.51
N GLY A 71 -8.38 6.18 1.59
CA GLY A 71 -8.44 6.94 2.84
C GLY A 71 -9.59 6.53 3.77
N LEU A 72 -10.74 6.12 3.23
CA LEU A 72 -11.90 5.66 3.98
C LEU A 72 -11.89 4.16 4.26
N GLY A 73 -10.87 3.40 3.83
CA GLY A 73 -10.88 1.94 3.86
C GLY A 73 -11.25 1.30 5.20
N ALA A 74 -10.85 1.88 6.33
CA ALA A 74 -11.25 1.39 7.66
C ALA A 74 -12.70 1.77 8.03
N LEU A 75 -13.08 3.04 7.83
CA LEU A 75 -14.41 3.56 8.17
C LEU A 75 -15.51 3.05 7.23
N PHE A 76 -15.22 2.86 5.95
CA PHE A 76 -16.15 2.31 4.95
C PHE A 76 -16.39 0.82 5.16
N GLN A 77 -15.37 0.05 5.55
CA GLN A 77 -15.55 -1.34 5.96
C GLN A 77 -16.41 -1.43 7.22
N ASP A 78 -16.23 -0.53 8.19
CA ASP A 78 -17.08 -0.45 9.37
C ASP A 78 -18.51 0.04 9.04
N GLU A 79 -18.68 1.00 8.14
CA GLU A 79 -20.00 1.49 7.67
C GLU A 79 -20.75 0.39 6.89
N ILE A 80 -20.06 -0.38 6.04
CA ILE A 80 -20.64 -1.55 5.36
C ILE A 80 -20.99 -2.62 6.39
N ARG A 81 -20.08 -2.95 7.31
CA ARG A 81 -20.32 -3.94 8.35
C ARG A 81 -21.47 -3.51 9.27
N HIS A 82 -21.59 -2.22 9.56
CA HIS A 82 -22.68 -1.60 10.32
C HIS A 82 -23.99 -1.55 9.52
N ARG A 83 -23.97 -1.32 8.21
CA ARG A 83 -25.17 -1.41 7.36
C ARG A 83 -25.65 -2.85 7.18
N ILE A 84 -24.73 -3.81 7.08
CA ILE A 84 -25.04 -5.26 7.02
C ILE A 84 -25.59 -5.76 8.35
N SER A 85 -25.11 -5.24 9.48
CA SER A 85 -25.56 -5.66 10.82
C SER A 85 -26.74 -4.85 11.38
N GLY A 86 -26.93 -3.60 10.96
CA GLY A 86 -27.88 -2.65 11.55
C GLY A 86 -29.21 -2.47 10.79
N LEU A 87 -29.28 -2.81 9.50
CA LEU A 87 -30.53 -2.69 8.74
C LEU A 87 -31.18 -4.06 8.55
N GLY A 88 -32.28 -4.26 9.27
CA GLY A 88 -33.18 -5.39 9.05
C GLY A 88 -33.54 -5.52 7.56
N LYS A 89 -33.11 -6.66 6.98
CA LYS A 89 -33.61 -7.31 5.76
C LYS A 89 -34.33 -6.39 4.76
N SER A 90 -33.62 -5.50 4.08
CA SER A 90 -34.15 -4.99 2.81
C SER A 90 -33.92 -6.07 1.75
N ASP A 91 -34.98 -6.80 1.40
CA ASP A 91 -34.94 -7.92 0.46
C ASP A 91 -34.39 -7.52 -0.91
N ARG A 92 -34.53 -6.24 -1.31
CA ARG A 92 -34.01 -5.72 -2.58
C ARG A 92 -32.49 -5.60 -2.63
N PHE A 93 -31.85 -5.20 -1.54
CA PHE A 93 -30.39 -5.06 -1.51
C PHE A 93 -29.73 -6.44 -1.46
N THR A 94 -30.28 -7.34 -0.64
CA THR A 94 -29.80 -8.72 -0.55
C THR A 94 -30.05 -9.52 -1.82
N SER A 95 -31.18 -9.31 -2.52
CA SER A 95 -31.42 -9.95 -3.82
C SER A 95 -30.48 -9.43 -4.90
N SER A 96 -30.21 -8.12 -4.97
CA SER A 96 -29.29 -7.57 -5.98
C SER A 96 -27.85 -8.04 -5.75
N MET A 97 -27.41 -8.15 -4.49
CA MET A 97 -26.10 -8.71 -4.15
C MET A 97 -25.98 -10.19 -4.50
N ARG A 98 -27.02 -11.01 -4.23
CA ARG A 98 -27.00 -12.46 -4.55
C ARG A 98 -26.99 -12.74 -6.05
N VAL A 99 -27.73 -11.95 -6.82
CA VAL A 99 -27.72 -12.01 -8.29
C VAL A 99 -26.34 -11.63 -8.83
N ARG A 100 -25.71 -10.57 -8.29
CA ARG A 100 -24.35 -10.14 -8.70
C ARG A 100 -23.26 -11.15 -8.35
N LEU A 101 -23.42 -11.89 -7.25
CA LEU A 101 -22.49 -12.94 -6.83
C LEU A 101 -22.74 -14.28 -7.55
N GLY A 102 -23.67 -14.33 -8.51
CA GLY A 102 -24.01 -15.55 -9.26
C GLY A 102 -24.65 -16.65 -8.39
N MET A 103 -25.09 -16.30 -7.18
CA MET A 103 -25.67 -17.25 -6.23
C MET A 103 -27.15 -17.53 -6.50
N GLU A 104 -27.78 -16.77 -7.39
CA GLU A 104 -29.20 -16.92 -7.73
C GLU A 104 -29.38 -16.86 -9.27
N PRO A 105 -29.70 -17.98 -9.93
CA PRO A 105 -29.98 -17.98 -11.37
C PRO A 105 -31.31 -17.24 -11.66
N PRO A 106 -31.46 -16.61 -12.84
CA PRO A 106 -32.68 -15.90 -13.20
C PRO A 106 -33.88 -16.85 -13.15
N GLY A 107 -34.91 -16.47 -12.39
CA GLY A 107 -36.09 -17.29 -12.15
C GLY A 107 -36.80 -17.65 -13.45
N LEU A 108 -36.90 -18.95 -13.74
CA LEU A 108 -37.72 -19.47 -14.83
C LEU A 108 -39.20 -19.30 -14.49
N GLN A 109 -40.00 -18.83 -15.47
CA GLN A 109 -41.44 -18.70 -15.33
C GLN A 109 -42.09 -20.07 -15.05
N PRO A 110 -43.08 -20.13 -14.13
CA PRO A 110 -43.70 -21.38 -13.74
C PRO A 110 -44.55 -21.95 -14.88
N VAL A 111 -44.20 -23.16 -15.34
CA VAL A 111 -45.03 -23.97 -16.23
C VAL A 111 -46.03 -24.77 -15.39
N ALA A 112 -47.28 -24.82 -15.85
CA ALA A 112 -48.41 -25.45 -15.17
C ALA A 112 -48.14 -26.90 -14.71
N ALA A 113 -48.65 -27.21 -13.51
CA ALA A 113 -48.45 -28.48 -12.83
C ALA A 113 -48.94 -29.69 -13.65
N ALA A 114 -48.11 -30.74 -13.68
CA ALA A 114 -48.47 -32.07 -14.19
C ALA A 114 -48.78 -33.05 -13.03
N PRO A 115 -49.56 -34.12 -13.28
CA PRO A 115 -50.32 -34.81 -12.24
C PRO A 115 -49.58 -35.98 -11.55
N SER A 116 -50.06 -36.24 -10.32
CA SER A 116 -50.03 -37.45 -9.49
C SER A 116 -48.89 -38.49 -9.61
N ARG A 117 -48.21 -38.61 -8.47
CA ARG A 117 -47.29 -39.65 -7.96
C ARG A 117 -47.36 -41.03 -8.64
N ARG A 118 -46.27 -41.41 -9.31
CA ARG A 118 -45.77 -42.80 -9.37
C ARG A 118 -44.54 -42.92 -8.47
N GLN A 119 -44.47 -43.98 -7.67
CA GLN A 119 -43.30 -44.31 -6.86
C GLN A 119 -42.07 -44.46 -7.77
N LEU A 120 -41.21 -43.44 -7.75
CA LEU A 120 -39.93 -43.44 -8.43
C LEU A 120 -38.96 -44.31 -7.63
N SER A 121 -38.44 -45.34 -8.29
CA SER A 121 -37.26 -46.08 -7.85
C SER A 121 -36.16 -45.07 -7.44
N LEU A 122 -35.50 -45.33 -6.30
CA LEU A 122 -34.44 -44.47 -5.74
C LEU A 122 -33.13 -44.49 -6.53
N TRP A 123 -33.02 -45.37 -7.54
CA TRP A 123 -31.83 -45.51 -8.38
C TRP A 123 -31.38 -44.23 -9.11
N PRO A 124 -32.25 -43.45 -9.78
CA PRO A 124 -31.87 -42.17 -10.39
C PRO A 124 -31.28 -41.16 -9.41
N PHE A 125 -31.72 -41.13 -8.14
CA PHE A 125 -31.17 -40.21 -7.15
C PHE A 125 -29.77 -40.60 -6.70
N LEU A 126 -29.50 -41.90 -6.60
CA LEU A 126 -28.17 -42.41 -6.25
C LEU A 126 -27.17 -42.15 -7.40
N LEU A 127 -27.61 -42.32 -8.65
CA LEU A 127 -26.81 -42.02 -9.83
C LEU A 127 -26.56 -40.51 -10.00
N LEU A 128 -27.55 -39.66 -9.66
CA LEU A 128 -27.39 -38.21 -9.60
C LEU A 128 -26.43 -37.78 -8.49
N ALA A 129 -26.51 -38.37 -7.30
CA ALA A 129 -25.57 -38.09 -6.21
C ALA A 129 -24.14 -38.48 -6.56
N VAL A 130 -23.95 -39.61 -7.25
CA VAL A 130 -22.65 -40.05 -7.76
C VAL A 130 -22.14 -39.11 -8.87
N LEU A 131 -23.01 -38.65 -9.78
CA LEU A 131 -22.65 -37.65 -10.81
C LEU A 131 -22.30 -36.30 -10.22
N ILE A 132 -23.01 -35.83 -9.19
CA ILE A 132 -22.68 -34.59 -8.47
C ILE A 132 -21.35 -34.75 -7.74
N PHE A 133 -21.11 -35.90 -7.09
CA PHE A 133 -19.85 -36.18 -6.41
C PHE A 133 -18.68 -36.26 -7.39
N LEU A 134 -18.83 -36.97 -8.52
CA LEU A 134 -17.85 -37.01 -9.60
C LEU A 134 -17.65 -35.65 -10.27
N GLY A 135 -18.72 -34.87 -10.43
CA GLY A 135 -18.66 -33.50 -10.94
C GLY A 135 -17.90 -32.57 -10.01
N ALA A 136 -18.14 -32.65 -8.70
CA ALA A 136 -17.38 -31.90 -7.69
C ALA A 136 -15.92 -32.33 -7.64
N LEU A 137 -15.64 -33.65 -7.77
CA LEU A 137 -14.28 -34.18 -7.84
C LEU A 137 -13.56 -33.73 -9.12
N ALA A 138 -14.27 -33.70 -10.25
CA ALA A 138 -13.75 -33.22 -11.53
C ALA A 138 -13.50 -31.70 -11.49
N VAL A 139 -14.38 -30.91 -10.90
CA VAL A 139 -14.16 -29.45 -10.71
C VAL A 139 -12.99 -29.18 -9.77
N ALA A 140 -12.81 -29.97 -8.69
CA ALA A 140 -11.64 -29.86 -7.82
C ALA A 140 -10.33 -30.29 -8.51
N ALA A 141 -10.39 -31.22 -9.47
CA ALA A 141 -9.25 -31.64 -10.26
C ALA A 141 -8.93 -30.67 -11.42
N ILE A 142 -9.95 -30.04 -12.02
CA ILE A 142 -9.82 -29.09 -13.14
C ILE A 142 -9.53 -27.66 -12.64
N GLY A 143 -9.97 -27.30 -11.42
CA GLY A 143 -9.61 -26.05 -10.74
C GLY A 143 -8.12 -25.97 -10.41
N ARG A 144 -7.41 -27.10 -10.41
CA ARG A 144 -5.95 -27.14 -10.56
C ARG A 144 -5.59 -27.04 -12.04
N GLY A 145 -5.90 -25.88 -12.62
CA GLY A 145 -5.59 -25.60 -14.02
C GLY A 145 -4.11 -25.90 -14.33
N PRO A 146 -3.83 -26.62 -15.42
CA PRO A 146 -2.46 -26.86 -15.85
C PRO A 146 -1.85 -25.55 -16.38
N GLY A 147 -0.68 -25.17 -15.86
CA GLY A 147 0.26 -24.33 -16.62
C GLY A 147 0.21 -22.82 -16.41
N GLY A 148 -0.21 -22.32 -15.24
CA GLY A 148 0.35 -21.04 -14.80
C GLY A 148 1.83 -21.25 -14.58
N ASP A 149 2.70 -20.66 -15.42
CA ASP A 149 4.16 -20.73 -15.27
C ASP A 149 4.52 -20.38 -13.83
N THR A 150 4.84 -21.40 -13.03
CA THR A 150 5.22 -21.20 -11.64
C THR A 150 6.50 -20.39 -11.63
N VAL A 151 6.41 -19.19 -11.07
CA VAL A 151 7.49 -18.23 -11.03
C VAL A 151 8.36 -18.48 -9.80
N CYS A 152 7.72 -18.65 -8.65
CA CYS A 152 8.37 -18.89 -7.36
C CYS A 152 7.47 -19.73 -6.45
N GLU A 153 8.02 -20.14 -5.31
CA GLU A 153 7.34 -20.90 -4.28
C GLU A 153 7.29 -20.09 -2.98
N VAL A 154 6.19 -20.21 -2.24
CA VAL A 154 6.06 -19.65 -0.89
C VAL A 154 6.89 -20.49 0.06
N SER A 155 7.97 -19.94 0.60
CA SER A 155 8.78 -20.64 1.60
C SER A 155 8.16 -20.57 3.00
N ASP A 156 7.51 -19.45 3.33
CA ASP A 156 6.88 -19.25 4.64
C ASP A 156 5.83 -18.12 4.61
N VAL A 157 4.86 -18.17 5.53
CA VAL A 157 3.81 -17.15 5.71
C VAL A 157 3.60 -16.92 7.22
N GLN A 158 3.77 -15.67 7.66
CA GLN A 158 3.30 -15.24 8.98
C GLN A 158 2.06 -14.36 8.82
N GLY A 159 1.01 -14.67 9.56
CA GLY A 159 -0.29 -14.01 9.39
C GLY A 159 -1.04 -14.56 8.18
N GLU A 160 -1.53 -13.67 7.33
CA GLU A 160 -2.30 -14.00 6.13
C GLU A 160 -1.65 -13.38 4.88
N ALA A 161 -1.67 -14.07 3.75
CA ALA A 161 -1.34 -13.50 2.45
C ALA A 161 -2.27 -14.15 1.42
N THR A 162 -2.64 -13.42 0.37
CA THR A 162 -3.54 -13.95 -0.67
C THR A 162 -2.97 -13.77 -2.08
N LEU A 163 -3.30 -14.68 -2.99
CA LEU A 163 -2.99 -14.62 -4.42
C LEU A 163 -4.31 -14.67 -5.20
N GLY A 164 -4.71 -13.56 -5.81
CA GLY A 164 -6.01 -13.49 -6.49
C GLY A 164 -7.21 -13.83 -5.58
N GLY A 165 -7.10 -13.53 -4.27
CA GLY A 165 -8.13 -13.80 -3.27
C GLY A 165 -8.03 -15.17 -2.58
N GLU A 166 -7.15 -16.06 -3.04
CA GLU A 166 -6.91 -17.36 -2.39
C GLU A 166 -5.81 -17.24 -1.33
N VAL A 167 -6.04 -17.77 -0.13
CA VAL A 167 -5.05 -17.74 0.96
C VAL A 167 -3.83 -18.59 0.61
N LEU A 168 -2.65 -17.99 0.75
CA LEU A 168 -1.37 -18.63 0.54
C LEU A 168 -0.90 -19.39 1.79
N VAL A 169 -0.27 -20.53 1.56
CA VAL A 169 0.38 -21.37 2.58
C VAL A 169 1.80 -21.71 2.14
N ALA A 170 2.66 -22.12 3.08
CA ALA A 170 3.99 -22.62 2.75
C ALA A 170 3.92 -23.78 1.74
N GLY A 171 4.81 -23.77 0.74
CA GLY A 171 4.82 -24.70 -0.39
C GLY A 171 3.88 -24.33 -1.54
N ALA A 172 3.06 -23.28 -1.40
CA ALA A 172 2.21 -22.81 -2.49
C ALA A 172 3.05 -22.29 -3.66
N ARG A 173 2.60 -22.59 -4.89
CA ARG A 173 3.24 -22.11 -6.12
C ARG A 173 2.63 -20.78 -6.52
N ILE A 174 3.48 -19.81 -6.79
CA ILE A 174 3.09 -18.45 -7.18
C ILE A 174 3.26 -18.30 -8.69
N ASP A 175 2.23 -17.77 -9.33
CA ASP A 175 2.22 -17.36 -10.73
C ASP A 175 2.39 -15.82 -10.83
N ARG A 176 1.97 -15.21 -11.94
CA ARG A 176 2.07 -13.76 -12.18
C ARG A 176 0.84 -12.97 -11.71
N ARG A 177 -0.06 -13.55 -10.91
CA ARG A 177 -1.18 -12.82 -10.32
C ARG A 177 -0.71 -11.95 -9.15
N GLN A 178 -1.57 -11.00 -8.78
CA GLN A 178 -1.30 -10.10 -7.66
C GLN A 178 -1.37 -10.85 -6.33
N VAL A 179 -0.33 -10.62 -5.53
CA VAL A 179 -0.20 -11.04 -4.15
C VAL A 179 -0.52 -9.85 -3.26
N VAL A 180 -1.39 -10.07 -2.27
CA VAL A 180 -1.75 -9.08 -1.26
C VAL A 180 -1.29 -9.59 0.11
N VAL A 181 -0.49 -8.78 0.80
CA VAL A 181 0.01 -9.05 2.15
C VAL A 181 -0.58 -7.98 3.08
N PRO A 182 -1.57 -8.31 3.94
CA PRO A 182 -2.19 -7.37 4.88
C PRO A 182 -1.24 -6.88 5.98
N THR A 183 -1.63 -5.82 6.67
CA THR A 183 -0.88 -5.25 7.81
C THR A 183 -0.59 -6.30 8.88
N GLY A 184 0.66 -6.37 9.33
CA GLY A 184 1.10 -7.33 10.35
C GLY A 184 1.39 -8.73 9.82
N SER A 185 1.18 -8.98 8.52
CA SER A 185 1.57 -10.22 7.86
C SER A 185 2.92 -10.11 7.17
N GLN A 186 3.55 -11.26 6.94
CA GLN A 186 4.80 -11.41 6.22
C GLN A 186 4.72 -12.61 5.27
N LEU A 187 5.22 -12.44 4.05
CA LEU A 187 5.29 -13.49 3.04
C LEU A 187 6.74 -13.67 2.58
N SER A 188 7.25 -14.90 2.67
CA SER A 188 8.58 -15.25 2.17
C SER A 188 8.46 -16.07 0.88
N LEU A 189 9.17 -15.64 -0.15
CA LEU A 189 9.17 -16.23 -1.49
C LEU A 189 10.57 -16.71 -1.89
N ARG A 190 10.62 -17.81 -2.63
CA ARG A 190 11.84 -18.40 -3.17
C ARG A 190 11.70 -18.72 -4.66
N TRP A 191 12.64 -18.21 -5.46
CA TRP A 191 12.72 -18.47 -6.90
C TRP A 191 13.55 -19.72 -7.19
N MET A 192 13.38 -20.25 -8.41
CA MET A 192 14.06 -21.47 -8.88
C MET A 192 15.58 -21.33 -8.97
N ASP A 193 16.06 -20.11 -9.26
CA ASP A 193 17.49 -19.77 -9.26
C ASP A 193 18.10 -19.69 -7.85
N GLY A 194 17.27 -19.79 -6.81
CA GLY A 194 17.63 -19.71 -5.41
C GLY A 194 17.57 -18.30 -4.81
N SER A 195 17.18 -17.29 -5.59
CA SER A 195 16.89 -15.94 -5.09
C SER A 195 15.70 -15.96 -4.13
N ARG A 196 15.64 -14.99 -3.22
CA ARG A 196 14.63 -14.93 -2.16
C ARG A 196 14.14 -13.51 -1.97
N ALA A 197 12.87 -13.37 -1.57
CA ALA A 197 12.29 -12.11 -1.15
C ALA A 197 11.41 -12.32 0.07
N VAL A 198 11.42 -11.39 1.02
CA VAL A 198 10.41 -11.27 2.07
C VAL A 198 9.63 -9.99 1.83
N ILE A 199 8.31 -10.06 1.92
CA ILE A 199 7.39 -8.95 1.76
C ILE A 199 6.67 -8.76 3.10
N ALA A 200 6.70 -7.56 3.66
CA ALA A 200 5.95 -7.20 4.87
C ALA A 200 4.76 -6.33 4.53
N GLY A 201 3.59 -6.67 5.07
CA GLY A 201 2.36 -5.96 4.80
C GLY A 201 2.15 -4.73 5.68
N PRO A 202 1.34 -3.75 5.23
CA PRO A 202 0.50 -3.80 4.04
C PRO A 202 1.29 -3.66 2.73
N ALA A 203 1.12 -4.60 1.81
CA ALA A 203 1.85 -4.65 0.54
C ALA A 203 1.07 -5.32 -0.59
N ASN A 204 1.37 -4.90 -1.82
CA ASN A 204 0.85 -5.45 -3.06
C ASN A 204 2.02 -5.70 -4.00
N ALA A 205 2.15 -6.95 -4.43
CA ALA A 205 3.27 -7.38 -5.24
C ALA A 205 2.85 -8.35 -6.34
N VAL A 206 3.67 -8.47 -7.38
CA VAL A 206 3.52 -9.44 -8.46
C VAL A 206 4.85 -10.14 -8.66
N ALA A 207 4.89 -11.46 -8.50
CA ALA A 207 6.10 -12.23 -8.76
C ALA A 207 6.38 -12.28 -10.28
N GLN A 208 7.65 -12.16 -10.64
CA GLN A 208 8.15 -12.28 -12.01
C GLN A 208 9.23 -13.35 -12.11
N THR A 209 9.43 -13.93 -13.29
CA THR A 209 10.37 -15.06 -13.50
C THR A 209 11.77 -14.79 -12.96
N ALA A 210 12.25 -13.54 -12.99
CA ALA A 210 13.56 -13.13 -12.50
C ALA A 210 13.48 -12.06 -11.39
N GLY A 211 12.35 -11.94 -10.68
CA GLY A 211 12.25 -11.04 -9.53
C GLY A 211 10.83 -10.67 -9.10
N LEU A 212 10.63 -9.43 -8.64
CA LEU A 212 9.40 -9.00 -7.97
C LEU A 212 9.00 -7.59 -8.40
N SER A 213 7.75 -7.37 -8.77
CA SER A 213 7.20 -6.01 -8.87
C SER A 213 6.43 -5.65 -7.60
N LEU A 214 6.64 -4.46 -7.06
CA LEU A 214 6.00 -3.97 -5.84
C LEU A 214 5.30 -2.65 -6.15
N THR A 215 3.99 -2.59 -5.91
CA THR A 215 3.21 -1.36 -6.12
C THR A 215 3.02 -0.55 -4.85
N ASN A 216 3.05 -1.21 -3.68
CA ASN A 216 3.13 -0.57 -2.37
C ASN A 216 3.70 -1.54 -1.32
N GLY A 217 4.17 -1.00 -0.19
CA GLY A 217 4.68 -1.78 0.94
C GLY A 217 6.20 -1.87 0.96
N ALA A 218 6.76 -2.86 1.66
CA ALA A 218 8.21 -3.05 1.76
C ALA A 218 8.61 -4.50 1.50
N ALA A 219 9.75 -4.68 0.86
CA ALA A 219 10.35 -5.98 0.61
C ALA A 219 11.87 -5.96 0.77
N TRP A 220 12.41 -7.12 1.13
CA TRP A 220 13.84 -7.39 1.28
C TRP A 220 14.17 -8.58 0.40
N ALA A 221 15.25 -8.50 -0.37
CA ALA A 221 15.59 -9.51 -1.35
C ALA A 221 17.08 -9.87 -1.33
N SER A 222 17.36 -11.11 -1.72
CA SER A 222 18.70 -11.60 -1.99
C SER A 222 18.73 -12.25 -3.37
N ALA A 223 19.59 -11.72 -4.25
CA ALA A 223 19.78 -12.16 -5.61
C ALA A 223 20.87 -13.23 -5.67
N ARG A 224 20.57 -14.45 -6.15
CA ARG A 224 21.60 -15.49 -6.33
C ARG A 224 22.27 -15.43 -7.69
N ALA A 225 21.50 -15.29 -8.76
CA ALA A 225 22.01 -15.19 -10.14
C ALA A 225 21.80 -13.78 -10.74
N GLY A 226 20.85 -13.03 -10.20
CA GLY A 226 20.43 -11.71 -10.65
C GLY A 226 18.96 -11.52 -10.25
N PHE A 227 18.52 -10.30 -9.99
CA PHE A 227 17.14 -10.06 -9.56
C PHE A 227 16.64 -8.71 -10.07
N VAL A 228 15.46 -8.71 -10.69
CA VAL A 228 14.84 -7.50 -11.23
C VAL A 228 13.64 -7.12 -10.39
N CYS A 229 13.63 -5.88 -9.89
CA CYS A 229 12.47 -5.34 -9.19
C CYS A 229 11.78 -4.24 -10.01
N GLY A 230 10.51 -4.44 -10.33
CA GLY A 230 9.68 -3.42 -10.95
C GLY A 230 9.04 -2.53 -9.89
N LEU A 231 9.34 -1.23 -9.93
CA LEU A 231 8.79 -0.23 -9.02
C LEU A 231 7.90 0.75 -9.80
N PRO A 232 7.06 1.57 -9.14
CA PRO A 232 6.19 2.50 -9.87
C PRO A 232 6.95 3.59 -10.64
N ASP A 233 8.10 4.01 -10.14
CA ASP A 233 8.91 5.12 -10.67
C ASP A 233 10.28 4.69 -11.19
N ASP A 234 10.69 3.42 -11.03
CA ASP A 234 11.99 2.92 -11.48
C ASP A 234 12.01 1.39 -11.67
N THR A 235 13.15 0.84 -12.05
CA THR A 235 13.44 -0.59 -12.07
C THR A 235 14.81 -0.85 -11.47
N ILE A 236 14.87 -1.74 -10.49
CA ILE A 236 16.13 -2.20 -9.90
C ILE A 236 16.60 -3.44 -10.67
N ARG A 237 17.88 -3.48 -11.02
CA ARG A 237 18.57 -4.68 -11.48
C ARG A 237 19.71 -4.97 -10.51
N ALA A 238 19.50 -5.96 -9.66
CA ALA A 238 20.46 -6.39 -8.67
C ALA A 238 21.38 -7.47 -9.25
N ASP A 239 22.68 -7.31 -9.05
CA ASP A 239 23.70 -8.26 -9.50
C ASP A 239 23.68 -9.56 -8.67
N PRO A 240 24.24 -10.67 -9.19
CA PRO A 240 24.41 -11.89 -8.40
C PRO A 240 25.11 -11.62 -7.06
N GLY A 241 24.55 -12.15 -5.98
CA GLY A 241 25.04 -11.97 -4.61
C GLY A 241 24.56 -10.69 -3.91
N CYS A 242 23.78 -9.85 -4.59
CA CYS A 242 23.24 -8.63 -4.02
C CYS A 242 22.18 -8.90 -2.95
N VAL A 243 22.22 -8.12 -1.87
CA VAL A 243 21.24 -8.12 -0.76
C VAL A 243 20.75 -6.69 -0.61
N PHE A 244 19.45 -6.48 -0.77
CA PHE A 244 18.88 -5.14 -0.88
C PHE A 244 17.44 -5.10 -0.37
N ALA A 245 16.99 -3.91 0.01
CA ALA A 245 15.64 -3.62 0.43
C ALA A 245 15.03 -2.56 -0.48
N PHE A 246 13.71 -2.59 -0.61
CA PHE A 246 12.98 -1.55 -1.31
C PHE A 246 11.60 -1.37 -0.68
N ALA A 247 11.15 -0.13 -0.65
CA ALA A 247 9.86 0.24 -0.11
C ALA A 247 9.17 1.22 -1.05
N VAL A 248 7.86 1.06 -1.19
CA VAL A 248 7.01 1.92 -2.00
C VAL A 248 5.93 2.51 -1.09
N GLU A 249 6.01 3.82 -0.89
CA GLU A 249 5.10 4.62 -0.05
C GLU A 249 4.71 5.84 -0.89
N ASP A 250 3.40 6.16 -0.95
CA ASP A 250 2.86 7.27 -1.74
C ASP A 250 3.34 7.29 -3.21
N ASN A 251 3.37 6.10 -3.84
CA ASN A 251 3.80 5.88 -5.23
C ASN A 251 5.26 6.32 -5.51
N ARG A 252 6.11 6.33 -4.47
CA ARG A 252 7.53 6.63 -4.57
C ARG A 252 8.34 5.48 -4.02
N SER A 253 9.45 5.19 -4.69
CA SER A 253 10.31 4.10 -4.27
C SER A 253 11.54 4.58 -3.54
N ARG A 254 11.85 3.88 -2.46
CA ARG A 254 13.13 3.94 -1.77
C ARG A 254 13.82 2.61 -1.97
N VAL A 255 15.10 2.63 -2.24
CA VAL A 255 15.92 1.43 -2.45
C VAL A 255 17.16 1.54 -1.58
N GLY A 256 17.58 0.45 -0.94
CA GLY A 256 18.81 0.37 -0.16
C GLY A 256 19.54 -0.91 -0.49
N VAL A 257 20.86 -0.84 -0.69
CA VAL A 257 21.72 -2.01 -0.95
C VAL A 257 22.58 -2.27 0.27
N ALA A 258 22.40 -3.42 0.92
CA ALA A 258 23.15 -3.80 2.13
C ALA A 258 24.46 -4.48 1.73
N ARG A 259 24.43 -5.28 0.66
CA ARG A 259 25.59 -5.99 0.13
C ARG A 259 25.51 -6.11 -1.39
N GLY A 260 26.65 -6.07 -2.05
CA GLY A 260 26.74 -6.20 -3.50
C GLY A 260 26.41 -4.89 -4.21
N HIS A 261 25.89 -5.01 -5.42
CA HIS A 261 25.63 -3.89 -6.33
C HIS A 261 24.23 -4.02 -6.94
N ALA A 262 23.56 -2.89 -7.14
CA ALA A 262 22.32 -2.82 -7.89
C ALA A 262 22.29 -1.57 -8.76
N THR A 263 21.68 -1.68 -9.94
CA THR A 263 21.48 -0.55 -10.84
C THR A 263 20.01 -0.15 -10.89
N LEU A 264 19.74 1.12 -10.68
CA LEU A 264 18.50 1.78 -11.06
C LEU A 264 18.65 2.35 -12.47
N THR A 265 17.55 2.76 -13.12
CA THR A 265 17.56 3.21 -14.52
C THR A 265 18.62 4.28 -14.80
N ALA A 266 18.86 5.19 -13.85
CA ALA A 266 19.79 6.31 -14.01
C ALA A 266 21.01 6.27 -13.07
N MET A 267 21.14 5.27 -12.19
CA MET A 267 22.13 5.30 -11.09
C MET A 267 22.54 3.90 -10.63
N GLY A 268 23.84 3.70 -10.40
CA GLY A 268 24.35 2.53 -9.67
C GLY A 268 24.34 2.77 -8.16
N LEU A 269 23.97 1.75 -7.39
CA LEU A 269 24.02 1.71 -5.93
C LEU A 269 24.95 0.59 -5.46
N GLU A 270 25.91 0.98 -4.65
CA GLU A 270 26.82 0.08 -3.93
C GLU A 270 26.29 -0.27 -2.55
N ALA A 271 26.89 -1.29 -1.93
CA ALA A 271 26.66 -1.64 -0.53
C ALA A 271 26.75 -0.42 0.41
N GLY A 272 25.81 -0.32 1.34
CA GLY A 272 25.67 0.80 2.28
C GLY A 272 25.08 2.07 1.66
N ARG A 273 24.50 2.00 0.44
CA ARG A 273 23.86 3.15 -0.22
C ARG A 273 22.38 2.91 -0.43
N ALA A 274 21.63 4.01 -0.39
CA ALA A 274 20.21 4.06 -0.70
C ALA A 274 19.93 5.12 -1.76
N SER A 275 18.77 5.03 -2.41
CA SER A 275 18.25 6.01 -3.35
C SER A 275 16.78 6.28 -3.08
N SER A 276 16.38 7.52 -3.26
CA SER A 276 14.98 7.93 -3.39
C SER A 276 14.86 9.01 -4.44
N GLY A 277 13.92 8.85 -5.38
CA GLY A 277 13.68 9.82 -6.46
C GLY A 277 14.94 10.16 -7.26
N GLY A 278 15.82 9.18 -7.50
CA GLY A 278 17.06 9.36 -8.26
C GLY A 278 18.21 10.05 -7.50
N THR A 279 18.06 10.31 -6.20
CA THR A 279 19.13 10.88 -5.37
C THR A 279 19.71 9.80 -4.47
N GLY A 280 21.03 9.54 -4.59
CA GLY A 280 21.75 8.57 -3.80
C GLY A 280 22.27 9.14 -2.47
N PHE A 281 22.20 8.36 -1.39
CA PHE A 281 22.67 8.73 -0.05
C PHE A 281 23.15 7.50 0.74
N ALA A 282 23.77 7.70 1.90
CA ALA A 282 24.19 6.58 2.75
C ALA A 282 22.97 5.88 3.35
N TRP A 283 22.93 4.55 3.29
CA TRP A 283 21.92 3.73 3.96
C TRP A 283 22.39 3.41 5.38
N THR A 284 21.85 4.12 6.35
CA THR A 284 22.26 4.06 7.75
C THR A 284 21.11 3.52 8.57
N HIS A 285 21.44 2.62 9.49
CA HIS A 285 20.52 2.08 10.48
C HIS A 285 21.18 2.14 11.86
N VAL A 286 20.49 2.74 12.82
CA VAL A 286 20.94 2.82 14.22
C VAL A 286 19.79 2.38 15.10
N SER A 287 20.07 1.41 15.98
CA SER A 287 19.11 0.91 16.97
C SER A 287 19.68 1.06 18.39
N GLY A 288 18.79 1.24 19.36
CA GLY A 288 19.15 1.36 20.78
C GLY A 288 19.35 2.80 21.25
N ALA A 289 19.92 2.98 22.44
CA ALA A 289 20.12 4.30 23.02
C ALA A 289 21.08 5.10 22.12
N VAL A 290 20.52 6.00 21.32
CA VAL A 290 21.28 6.97 20.53
C VAL A 290 21.97 7.90 21.53
N ALA A 291 23.18 7.53 21.92
CA ALA A 291 24.07 8.38 22.68
C ALA A 291 24.60 9.43 21.71
N ASP A 292 24.15 10.68 21.93
CA ASP A 292 24.69 11.93 21.40
C ASP A 292 25.15 11.92 19.92
N ASP A 293 24.32 12.55 19.08
CA ASP A 293 24.58 12.86 17.66
C ASP A 293 24.62 11.66 16.68
N VAL A 294 23.45 11.20 16.20
CA VAL A 294 23.39 10.45 14.93
C VAL A 294 23.59 11.45 13.79
N THR A 295 24.85 11.72 13.47
CA THR A 295 25.22 12.53 12.32
C THR A 295 25.13 11.69 11.05
N SER A 296 23.96 11.62 10.42
CA SER A 296 23.92 11.17 9.03
C SER A 296 24.36 12.32 8.13
N ASP A 297 25.25 12.04 7.18
CA ASP A 297 25.43 12.89 6.00
C ASP A 297 24.05 13.27 5.44
N LEU A 298 23.90 14.50 4.99
CA LEU A 298 22.63 15.14 4.60
C LEU A 298 21.84 14.25 3.65
N THR A 299 20.89 13.50 4.20
CA THR A 299 19.99 12.66 3.41
C THR A 299 18.66 13.41 3.27
N PRO A 300 18.06 13.42 2.07
CA PRO A 300 16.75 14.06 1.88
C PRO A 300 15.61 13.31 2.59
N GLU A 301 15.89 12.08 3.05
CA GLU A 301 14.90 11.16 3.58
C GLU A 301 15.45 10.31 4.73
N TRP A 302 14.89 10.53 5.92
CA TRP A 302 15.19 9.76 7.11
C TRP A 302 13.94 9.60 7.98
N ARG A 303 13.93 8.55 8.80
CA ARG A 303 12.87 8.26 9.76
C ARG A 303 13.47 7.88 11.10
N TYR A 304 12.88 8.43 12.14
CA TYR A 304 13.15 8.18 13.54
C TYR A 304 11.89 7.64 14.19
N CYS A 305 11.96 6.45 14.75
CA CYS A 305 10.91 5.82 15.53
C CYS A 305 11.42 5.59 16.95
N GLY A 306 10.55 5.75 17.94
CA GLY A 306 10.87 5.41 19.33
C GLY A 306 9.65 5.54 20.23
N THR A 307 9.76 5.07 21.48
CA THR A 307 8.70 5.18 22.49
C THR A 307 9.15 6.11 23.60
N ILE A 308 8.50 7.26 23.76
CA ILE A 308 8.77 8.14 24.90
C ILE A 308 8.15 7.54 26.16
N VAL A 309 8.95 7.40 27.21
CA VAL A 309 8.55 6.93 28.55
C VAL A 309 8.91 8.00 29.58
N TRP A 310 7.88 8.56 30.21
CA TRP A 310 8.01 9.61 31.21
C TRP A 310 8.20 9.01 32.61
N LYS A 311 9.16 9.52 33.36
CA LYS A 311 9.37 9.19 34.78
C LYS A 311 8.58 10.14 35.68
N ASP A 312 8.57 11.42 35.35
CA ASP A 312 7.82 12.46 36.05
C ASP A 312 7.33 13.59 35.12
N ALA A 313 6.63 14.57 35.68
CA ALA A 313 6.09 15.71 34.94
C ALA A 313 7.16 16.73 34.46
N ALA A 314 8.37 16.65 35.00
CA ALA A 314 9.50 17.50 34.67
C ALA A 314 10.36 16.95 33.53
N ASP A 315 10.26 15.65 33.23
CA ASP A 315 10.95 15.02 32.10
C ASP A 315 10.75 15.76 30.78
N ARG A 316 11.82 15.87 29.99
CA ARG A 316 11.82 16.50 28.67
C ARG A 316 12.59 15.62 27.69
N VAL A 317 12.07 15.50 26.47
CA VAL A 317 12.78 14.93 25.33
C VAL A 317 12.91 16.01 24.29
N GLU A 318 14.13 16.28 23.82
CA GLU A 318 14.36 17.26 22.76
C GLU A 318 14.86 16.53 21.52
N LEU A 319 14.12 16.64 20.43
CA LEU A 319 14.59 16.27 19.10
C LEU A 319 14.96 17.56 18.37
N SER A 320 16.13 17.57 17.76
CA SER A 320 16.56 18.69 16.96
C SER A 320 16.94 18.27 15.56
N VAL A 321 16.44 19.03 14.59
CA VAL A 321 16.76 18.86 13.19
C VAL A 321 17.69 20.00 12.80
N ARG A 322 18.94 19.64 12.52
CA ARG A 322 19.99 20.62 12.21
C ARG A 322 20.23 20.68 10.71
N ASP A 323 19.97 21.83 10.11
CA ASP A 323 20.51 22.15 8.80
C ASP A 323 21.95 22.69 8.94
N PRO A 324 22.90 22.33 8.06
CA PRO A 324 24.26 22.90 8.08
C PRO A 324 24.30 24.40 7.79
N GLN A 325 23.35 24.90 7.00
CA GLN A 325 23.30 26.28 6.51
C GLN A 325 22.21 27.10 7.18
N ALA A 326 21.21 26.47 7.80
CA ALA A 326 20.11 27.15 8.49
C ALA A 326 20.13 26.92 10.01
N GLU A 327 19.42 27.79 10.74
CA GLU A 327 19.21 27.63 12.17
C GLU A 327 18.41 26.35 12.50
N ARG A 328 18.58 25.84 13.74
CA ARG A 328 18.10 24.53 14.20
C ARG A 328 16.61 24.55 14.55
N LEU A 329 15.80 23.72 13.89
CA LEU A 329 14.43 23.40 14.33
C LEU A 329 14.51 22.51 15.58
N ARG A 330 13.83 22.90 16.66
CA ARG A 330 13.79 22.10 17.91
C ARG A 330 12.35 21.69 18.23
N LEU A 331 12.20 20.42 18.55
CA LEU A 331 10.97 19.79 18.98
C LEU A 331 11.16 19.33 20.41
N ARG A 332 10.59 20.06 21.37
CA ARG A 332 10.69 19.76 22.80
C ARG A 332 9.39 19.12 23.27
N PHE A 333 9.47 17.86 23.64
CA PHE A 333 8.37 17.09 24.20
C PHE A 333 8.39 17.19 25.72
N ALA A 334 7.22 17.42 26.29
CA ALA A 334 6.95 17.31 27.72
C ALA A 334 5.64 16.52 27.92
N PRO A 335 5.39 15.95 29.11
CA PRO A 335 4.12 15.32 29.41
C PRO A 335 2.93 16.23 29.06
N GLY A 336 2.11 15.79 28.10
CA GLY A 336 0.91 16.51 27.62
C GLY A 336 1.13 17.64 26.61
N ARG A 337 2.36 17.95 26.17
CA ARG A 337 2.61 19.05 25.22
C ARG A 337 3.86 18.87 24.36
N LEU A 338 3.82 19.47 23.18
CA LEU A 338 4.94 19.61 22.27
C LEU A 338 5.21 21.10 22.06
N ILE A 339 6.46 21.51 22.23
CA ILE A 339 6.91 22.86 21.90
C ILE A 339 7.75 22.78 20.64
N VAL A 340 7.34 23.53 19.61
CA VAL A 340 8.05 23.66 18.34
C VAL A 340 8.73 25.01 18.34
N ASP A 341 10.07 25.00 18.39
CA ASP A 341 10.89 26.19 18.28
C ASP A 341 11.49 26.24 16.88
N LYS A 342 10.98 27.17 16.08
CA LYS A 342 11.50 27.42 14.73
C LYS A 342 12.29 28.73 14.74
N PRO A 343 13.47 28.74 14.09
CA PRO A 343 14.25 29.95 13.84
C PRO A 343 13.43 31.14 13.37
N GLY A 344 13.60 32.29 14.03
CA GLY A 344 12.91 33.53 13.67
C GLY A 344 11.40 33.56 13.94
N GLU A 345 10.82 32.51 14.49
CA GLU A 345 9.40 32.43 14.83
C GLU A 345 9.18 32.31 16.35
N THR A 346 8.01 32.72 16.82
CA THR A 346 7.63 32.51 18.22
C THR A 346 7.35 31.03 18.45
N SER A 347 7.88 30.47 19.54
CA SER A 347 7.64 29.09 19.95
C SER A 347 6.15 28.74 19.92
N ARG A 348 5.80 27.66 19.22
CA ARG A 348 4.41 27.15 19.15
C ARG A 348 4.24 25.99 20.13
N GLU A 349 3.33 26.14 21.08
CA GLU A 349 2.94 25.07 22.01
C GLU A 349 1.71 24.33 21.46
N ILE A 350 1.82 23.01 21.33
CA ILE A 350 0.78 22.13 20.82
C ILE A 350 0.38 21.16 21.95
N PRO A 351 -0.87 21.20 22.44
CA PRO A 351 -1.33 20.25 23.44
C PRO A 351 -1.39 18.86 22.82
N LEU A 352 -0.91 17.86 23.55
CA LEU A 352 -0.94 16.48 23.10
C LEU A 352 -2.11 15.74 23.74
N ALA A 353 -2.91 15.06 22.93
CA ALA A 353 -4.06 14.30 23.39
C ALA A 353 -3.66 13.09 24.26
N GLY A 354 -4.56 12.73 25.18
CA GLY A 354 -4.43 11.58 26.08
C GLY A 354 -3.70 11.88 27.40
N PRO A 355 -3.56 10.86 28.27
CA PRO A 355 -2.92 11.04 29.57
C PRO A 355 -1.45 11.48 29.41
N PRO A 356 -0.99 12.50 30.16
CA PRO A 356 0.32 13.11 29.93
C PRO A 356 1.50 12.17 30.17
N MET A 357 1.31 11.16 31.03
CA MET A 357 2.35 10.22 31.47
C MET A 357 2.32 8.88 30.72
N ILE A 358 1.48 8.72 29.69
CA ILE A 358 1.39 7.45 28.96
C ILE A 358 2.58 7.26 28.03
N ALA A 359 3.15 6.05 28.03
CA ALA A 359 4.18 5.67 27.07
C ALA A 359 3.63 5.86 25.65
N SER A 360 4.38 6.58 24.80
CA SER A 360 3.84 7.06 23.54
C SER A 360 4.78 6.79 22.38
N PRO A 361 4.33 6.09 21.33
CA PRO A 361 5.11 5.93 20.12
C PRO A 361 5.24 7.29 19.43
N LEU A 362 6.47 7.57 19.03
CA LEU A 362 6.93 8.75 18.33
C LEU A 362 7.46 8.30 16.98
N ASN A 363 6.95 8.90 15.90
CA ASN A 363 7.49 8.73 14.56
C ASN A 363 7.79 10.12 14.00
N VAL A 364 9.05 10.38 13.71
CA VAL A 364 9.49 11.61 13.06
C VAL A 364 10.16 11.24 11.76
N SER A 365 9.66 11.79 10.66
CA SER A 365 10.24 11.53 9.35
C SER A 365 10.45 12.84 8.61
N VAL A 366 11.57 12.94 7.91
CA VAL A 366 11.77 13.98 6.90
C VAL A 366 11.67 13.33 5.54
N HIS A 367 10.85 13.91 4.67
CA HIS A 367 10.73 13.51 3.28
C HIS A 367 10.73 14.75 2.40
N ARG A 368 11.78 14.91 1.56
CA ARG A 368 11.90 16.02 0.58
C ARG A 368 11.80 17.41 1.23
N GLY A 369 12.48 17.59 2.36
CA GLY A 369 12.40 18.86 3.09
C GLY A 369 11.08 19.06 3.84
N ARG A 370 10.20 18.06 3.94
CA ARG A 370 9.02 18.14 4.79
C ARG A 370 9.20 17.25 6.01
N LEU A 371 9.23 17.85 7.19
CA LEU A 371 9.20 17.13 8.45
C LEU A 371 7.76 16.80 8.81
N SER A 372 7.47 15.51 8.98
CA SER A 372 6.23 15.01 9.57
C SER A 372 6.53 14.42 10.94
N LEU A 373 5.71 14.81 11.91
CA LEU A 373 5.75 14.28 13.26
C LEU A 373 4.40 13.63 13.57
N GLU A 374 4.44 12.35 13.91
CA GLU A 374 3.29 11.56 14.30
C GLU A 374 3.48 11.00 15.70
N ARG A 375 2.39 10.98 16.47
CA ARG A 375 2.33 10.34 17.78
C ARG A 375 1.08 9.48 17.83
N SER A 376 1.25 8.19 18.13
CA SER A 376 0.14 7.23 18.19
C SER A 376 -0.75 7.23 16.93
N GLY A 377 -0.14 7.42 15.75
CA GLY A 377 -0.83 7.50 14.46
C GLY A 377 -1.52 8.83 14.16
N ALA A 378 -1.53 9.79 15.10
CA ALA A 378 -2.03 11.13 14.85
C ALA A 378 -0.89 12.05 14.41
N LYS A 379 -1.08 12.70 13.27
CA LYS A 379 -0.16 13.73 12.77
C LYS A 379 -0.27 14.99 13.62
N LEU A 380 0.85 15.38 14.24
CA LEU A 380 0.91 16.51 15.17
C LEU A 380 1.47 17.76 14.52
N VAL A 381 2.54 17.60 13.75
CA VAL A 381 3.29 18.71 13.17
C VAL A 381 3.69 18.35 11.75
N GLU A 382 3.58 19.34 10.89
CA GLU A 382 4.10 19.27 9.55
C GLU A 382 4.77 20.59 9.21
N GLU A 383 6.08 20.55 9.01
CA GLU A 383 6.88 21.75 8.79
C GLU A 383 7.76 21.58 7.56
N GLN A 384 7.95 22.69 6.84
CA GLN A 384 8.99 22.75 5.82
C GLN A 384 10.34 22.95 6.51
N VAL A 385 11.23 22.00 6.29
CA VAL A 385 12.65 22.07 6.64
C VAL A 385 13.45 22.31 5.35
N PRO A 386 14.50 23.15 5.38
CA PRO A 386 15.28 23.43 4.17
C PRO A 386 15.77 22.15 3.48
N GLY A 387 15.86 22.17 2.14
CA GLY A 387 16.04 20.98 1.30
C GLY A 387 17.36 20.19 1.49
N SER A 388 18.21 20.61 2.41
CA SER A 388 19.48 19.97 2.79
C SER A 388 19.47 19.30 4.17
N SER A 389 18.39 19.36 4.94
CA SER A 389 18.45 19.01 6.37
C SER A 389 18.40 17.48 6.60
N GLY A 390 19.28 16.86 7.37
CA GLY A 390 19.91 17.40 8.57
C GLY A 390 19.77 16.44 9.73
N ILE A 391 20.78 16.42 10.60
CA ILE A 391 21.04 15.47 11.69
C ILE A 391 19.89 15.51 12.70
N ALA A 392 19.38 14.33 13.10
CA ALA A 392 18.46 14.17 14.22
C ALA A 392 19.28 13.98 15.51
N VAL A 393 19.37 15.04 16.32
CA VAL A 393 19.97 14.93 17.66
C VAL A 393 18.86 14.77 18.68
N VAL A 394 18.86 13.64 19.39
CA VAL A 394 17.94 13.39 20.51
C VAL A 394 18.69 13.68 21.81
N VAL A 395 18.33 14.77 22.48
CA VAL A 395 18.83 15.11 23.82
C VAL A 395 17.78 14.65 24.84
N GLY A 396 18.21 13.86 25.83
CA GLY A 396 17.32 13.23 26.83
C GLY A 396 17.13 11.71 26.65
N ALA A 397 18.10 11.02 26.06
CA ALA A 397 18.05 9.61 25.64
C ALA A 397 17.52 8.60 26.69
N THR A 398 17.57 8.91 28.00
CA THR A 398 17.08 7.98 29.04
C THR A 398 15.56 7.81 29.08
N SER A 399 14.79 8.70 28.44
CA SER A 399 13.33 8.67 28.41
C SER A 399 12.78 8.21 27.05
N VAL A 400 13.61 7.73 26.13
CA VAL A 400 13.15 7.13 24.86
C VAL A 400 13.65 5.69 24.76
N LYS A 401 12.71 4.76 24.56
CA LYS A 401 12.97 3.32 24.35
C LYS A 401 12.73 2.95 22.90
N ASP A 402 13.20 1.76 22.52
CA ASP A 402 12.92 1.15 21.21
C ASP A 402 13.27 2.08 20.04
N VAL A 403 14.38 2.83 20.20
CA VAL A 403 14.82 3.81 19.22
C VAL A 403 15.33 3.10 17.97
N LEU A 404 14.80 3.54 16.84
CA LEU A 404 15.16 3.11 15.50
C LEU A 404 15.33 4.37 14.64
N PHE A 405 16.55 4.63 14.18
CA PHE A 405 16.81 5.62 13.15
C PHE A 405 17.23 4.92 11.88
N HIS A 406 16.64 5.30 10.74
CA HIS A 406 17.10 4.82 9.45
C HIS A 406 16.96 5.87 8.34
N THR A 407 17.84 5.78 7.35
CA THR A 407 17.69 6.44 6.05
C THR A 407 17.15 5.43 5.04
N GLY A 408 16.44 5.85 4.00
CA GLY A 408 15.94 4.93 2.97
C GLY A 408 14.92 3.89 3.47
N PRO A 409 14.88 2.67 2.91
CA PRO A 409 13.98 1.60 3.37
C PRO A 409 14.26 1.23 4.83
N ALA A 410 13.20 0.83 5.55
CA ALA A 410 13.31 0.33 6.90
C ALA A 410 14.12 -0.99 6.95
N PRO A 411 14.79 -1.29 8.08
CA PRO A 411 15.40 -2.60 8.28
C PRO A 411 14.35 -3.71 8.18
N ALA A 412 14.79 -4.91 7.83
CA ALA A 412 13.90 -6.07 7.81
C ALA A 412 13.26 -6.25 9.19
N PRO A 413 11.92 -6.43 9.28
CA PRO A 413 11.33 -6.89 10.53
C PRO A 413 11.96 -8.25 10.88
N PRO A 414 11.96 -8.65 12.17
CA PRO A 414 12.48 -9.96 12.59
C PRO A 414 11.91 -11.05 11.69
N LEU A 415 12.76 -11.61 10.82
CA LEU A 415 12.33 -12.51 9.77
C LEU A 415 12.01 -13.87 10.39
N ALA A 416 10.86 -14.43 10.03
CA ALA A 416 10.42 -15.76 10.41
C ALA A 416 11.42 -16.86 10.03
N VAL A 417 12.16 -16.63 8.95
CA VAL A 417 12.89 -17.66 8.23
C VAL A 417 14.37 -17.64 8.63
N ALA A 418 14.84 -18.74 9.20
CA ALA A 418 16.25 -18.93 9.54
C ALA A 418 17.17 -18.84 8.30
N GLY A 419 18.33 -18.21 8.46
CA GLY A 419 19.37 -18.14 7.42
C GLY A 419 19.17 -17.02 6.40
N TRP A 420 18.36 -16.01 6.71
CA TRP A 420 18.36 -14.75 5.97
C TRP A 420 19.60 -13.91 6.30
N PRO A 421 20.19 -13.21 5.32
CA PRO A 421 21.27 -12.27 5.57
C PRO A 421 20.78 -11.11 6.44
N ASP A 422 21.64 -10.64 7.34
CA ASP A 422 21.41 -9.41 8.10
C ASP A 422 21.36 -8.20 7.15
N PHE A 423 20.41 -7.29 7.42
CA PHE A 423 20.16 -6.06 6.66
C PHE A 423 20.58 -4.81 7.44
#